data_AF-V5DQH8-F1
#
_entry.id   AF-V5DQH8-F1
#
_cell.length_a   1.000
_cell.length_b   1.000
_cell.length_c   1.000
_cell.angle_alpha   90.00
_cell.angle_beta   90.00
_cell.angle_gamma   90.00
#
_symmetry.space_group_name_H-M   'P 1'
#
loop_
_entity.id
_entity.type
_entity.pdbx_description
1 polymer ?
#
loop_
_entity_poly.entity_id
_entity_poly.type
_entity_poly.pdbx_seq_one_letter_code
_entity_poly.pdbx_strand_id
1 'polypeptide(L)'
;MSEGGYVPLVELQKHAERTNKDTLVYYNLGIRSAQGLRRVTLGAQSSAQLAELVDRLEAPNAHVNGNTLLVDLVQHLSCKAAASKISLTLKEVNTLLPLLARMRAETATGKLDSRFDRLLNVTETAIGTAMQQNRSVEEIVDLLEGLAACNFVPSSFKQVEMVLMRLMMTRTCRMSHVTRVLTSLSSLFNSEVSQVLLQTAASHAMFCTKTGTISGREVDELVELLEALASCRYAALPGLIAHCREECFFG
;
A
#
# COMPACT_ATOMS: atom_id res chain seq x y z
N MET A 1 -22.25 -21.07 3.70
CA MET A 1 -22.76 -22.44 3.51
C MET A 1 -22.25 -22.89 2.16
N SER A 2 -21.88 -24.16 2.01
CA SER A 2 -21.48 -24.69 0.70
C SER A 2 -22.68 -24.70 -0.25
N GLU A 3 -22.47 -24.38 -1.53
CA GLU A 3 -23.48 -24.59 -2.56
C GLU A 3 -23.82 -26.09 -2.66
N GLY A 4 -25.11 -26.42 -2.68
CA GLY A 4 -25.55 -27.82 -2.55
C GLY A 4 -25.17 -28.49 -1.22
N GLY A 5 -24.77 -27.71 -0.21
CA GLY A 5 -24.24 -28.21 1.05
C GLY A 5 -25.24 -29.02 1.85
N TYR A 6 -24.76 -30.14 2.41
CA TYR A 6 -25.55 -31.03 3.25
C TYR A 6 -26.01 -30.34 4.55
N VAL A 7 -27.32 -30.37 4.80
CA VAL A 7 -27.92 -29.95 6.07
C VAL A 7 -28.48 -31.20 6.77
N PRO A 8 -27.74 -31.80 7.71
CA PRO A 8 -28.09 -33.09 8.32
C PRO A 8 -29.46 -33.07 8.99
N LEU A 9 -29.88 -31.93 9.54
CA LEU A 9 -31.20 -31.83 10.16
C LEU A 9 -32.32 -32.18 9.18
N VAL A 10 -32.24 -31.73 7.93
CA VAL A 10 -33.27 -31.97 6.91
C VAL A 10 -33.36 -33.46 6.58
N GLU A 11 -32.22 -34.13 6.44
CA GLU A 11 -32.17 -35.55 6.10
C GLU A 11 -32.61 -36.44 7.28
N LEU A 12 -32.13 -36.15 8.49
CA LEU A 12 -32.56 -36.82 9.71
C LEU A 12 -34.07 -36.72 9.93
N GLN A 13 -34.66 -35.57 9.58
CA GLN A 13 -36.10 -35.36 9.64
C GLN A 13 -36.87 -36.08 8.54
N LYS A 14 -36.29 -36.28 7.36
CA LYS A 14 -36.88 -37.04 6.25
C LYS A 14 -36.96 -38.54 6.56
N HIS A 15 -35.98 -39.07 7.27
CA HIS A 15 -35.87 -40.49 7.61
C HIS A 15 -36.42 -40.86 8.99
N ALA A 16 -36.86 -39.89 9.79
CA ALA A 16 -37.49 -40.14 11.09
C ALA A 16 -38.99 -40.47 10.93
N GLU A 17 -39.45 -41.50 11.65
CA GLU A 17 -40.87 -41.78 11.82
C GLU A 17 -41.50 -40.68 12.69
N ARG A 18 -42.36 -39.86 12.10
CA ARG A 18 -42.93 -38.67 12.76
C ARG A 18 -44.35 -38.94 13.24
N THR A 19 -44.50 -39.20 14.53
CA THR A 19 -45.80 -39.21 15.22
C THR A 19 -46.30 -37.79 15.52
N ASN A 20 -45.39 -36.87 15.87
CA ASN A 20 -45.66 -35.44 16.01
C ASN A 20 -44.65 -34.66 15.16
N LYS A 21 -45.13 -33.78 14.26
CA LYS A 21 -44.27 -33.00 13.36
C LYS A 21 -43.51 -31.88 14.06
N ASP A 22 -43.96 -31.45 15.25
CA ASP A 22 -43.33 -30.37 16.01
C ASP A 22 -42.10 -30.86 16.79
N THR A 23 -41.99 -32.16 17.02
CA THR A 23 -40.86 -32.76 17.75
C THR A 23 -39.75 -33.18 16.78
N LEU A 24 -38.73 -32.34 16.65
CA LEU A 24 -37.60 -32.59 15.76
C LEU A 24 -36.51 -33.45 16.43
N VAL A 25 -36.25 -34.65 15.89
CA VAL A 25 -35.14 -35.52 16.33
C VAL A 25 -33.78 -34.86 16.10
N TYR A 26 -32.85 -34.99 17.05
CA TYR A 26 -31.50 -34.42 17.00
C TYR A 26 -31.43 -32.89 16.77
N TYR A 27 -32.48 -32.15 17.13
CA TYR A 27 -32.58 -30.70 16.90
C TYR A 27 -31.36 -29.90 17.38
N ASN A 28 -30.92 -30.12 18.63
CA ASN A 28 -29.82 -29.34 19.23
C ASN A 28 -28.50 -29.47 18.46
N LEU A 29 -28.27 -30.62 17.82
CA LEU A 29 -27.10 -30.85 16.99
C LEU A 29 -27.34 -30.33 15.56
N GLY A 30 -28.49 -30.67 14.97
CA GLY A 30 -28.80 -30.32 13.59
C GLY A 30 -28.93 -28.82 13.35
N ILE A 31 -29.45 -28.05 14.32
CA ILE A 31 -29.61 -26.59 14.18
C ILE A 31 -28.28 -25.84 14.12
N ARG A 32 -27.20 -26.44 14.63
CA ARG A 32 -25.85 -25.86 14.63
C ARG A 32 -25.00 -26.35 13.46
N SER A 33 -25.49 -27.32 12.69
CA SER A 33 -24.70 -28.09 11.75
C SER A 33 -25.23 -27.94 10.33
N ALA A 34 -24.41 -27.34 9.48
CA ALA A 34 -24.60 -27.34 8.03
C ALA A 34 -23.23 -27.32 7.35
N GLN A 35 -23.12 -27.99 6.21
CA GLN A 35 -21.85 -28.08 5.48
C GLN A 35 -21.37 -26.70 5.05
N GLY A 36 -20.14 -26.37 5.44
CA GLY A 36 -19.51 -25.09 5.10
C GLY A 36 -20.20 -23.87 5.73
N LEU A 37 -20.94 -24.03 6.84
CA LEU A 37 -21.49 -22.89 7.57
C LEU A 37 -20.40 -22.19 8.37
N ARG A 38 -20.16 -20.91 8.05
CA ARG A 38 -19.21 -20.05 8.76
C ARG A 38 -19.86 -18.71 9.02
N ARG A 39 -19.55 -18.09 10.15
CA ARG A 39 -19.84 -16.68 10.38
C ARG A 39 -18.78 -15.87 9.64
N VAL A 40 -19.19 -15.12 8.63
CA VAL A 40 -18.27 -14.31 7.81
C VAL A 40 -18.23 -12.90 8.37
N THR A 41 -17.03 -12.42 8.64
CA THR A 41 -16.75 -11.04 9.00
C THR A 41 -15.67 -10.51 8.07
N LEU A 42 -15.70 -9.21 7.78
CA LEU A 42 -14.69 -8.59 6.94
C LEU A 42 -13.33 -8.54 7.68
N GLY A 43 -12.29 -9.06 7.04
CA GLY A 43 -10.90 -8.95 7.51
C GLY A 43 -10.22 -7.68 6.99
N ALA A 44 -8.96 -7.47 7.37
CA ALA A 44 -8.15 -6.33 6.91
C ALA A 44 -8.05 -6.28 5.37
N GLN A 45 -7.53 -7.36 4.78
CA GLN A 45 -7.35 -7.48 3.34
C GLN A 45 -8.66 -7.26 2.59
N SER A 46 -9.73 -7.96 2.96
CA SER A 46 -11.02 -7.85 2.28
C SER A 46 -11.61 -6.44 2.39
N SER A 47 -11.50 -5.78 3.53
CA SER A 47 -12.04 -4.43 3.69
C SER A 47 -11.25 -3.40 2.88
N ALA A 48 -9.93 -3.50 2.85
CA ALA A 48 -9.08 -2.61 2.05
C ALA A 48 -9.34 -2.79 0.55
N GLN A 49 -9.42 -4.05 0.10
CA GLN A 49 -9.71 -4.37 -1.30
C GLN A 49 -11.12 -3.95 -1.70
N LEU A 50 -12.12 -4.14 -0.84
CA LEU A 50 -13.49 -3.67 -1.10
C LEU A 50 -13.56 -2.15 -1.15
N ALA A 51 -12.81 -1.43 -0.30
CA ALA A 51 -12.76 0.03 -0.36
C ALA A 51 -12.21 0.52 -1.71
N GLU A 52 -11.12 -0.09 -2.19
CA GLU A 52 -10.56 0.21 -3.52
C GLU A 52 -11.55 -0.14 -4.65
N LEU A 53 -12.19 -1.31 -4.60
CA LEU A 53 -13.14 -1.73 -5.63
C LEU A 53 -14.38 -0.85 -5.65
N VAL A 54 -14.88 -0.43 -4.49
CA VAL A 54 -16.01 0.50 -4.38
C VAL A 54 -15.64 1.86 -4.99
N ASP A 55 -14.45 2.38 -4.69
CA ASP A 55 -13.94 3.61 -5.32
C ASP A 55 -13.86 3.49 -6.84
N ARG A 56 -13.37 2.36 -7.34
CA ARG A 56 -13.25 2.09 -8.80
C ARG A 56 -14.58 1.90 -9.51
N LEU A 57 -15.64 1.55 -8.78
CA LEU A 57 -16.99 1.44 -9.34
C LEU A 57 -17.64 2.81 -9.52
N GLU A 58 -17.18 3.82 -8.78
CA GLU A 58 -17.69 5.18 -8.93
C GLU A 58 -17.12 5.87 -10.16
N ALA A 59 -17.86 6.87 -10.65
CA ALA A 59 -17.39 7.70 -11.75
C ALA A 59 -16.10 8.45 -11.34
N PRO A 60 -15.17 8.74 -12.27
CA PRO A 60 -13.89 9.38 -11.94
C PRO A 60 -14.01 10.77 -11.30
N ASN A 61 -15.19 11.41 -11.39
CA ASN A 61 -15.48 12.72 -10.78
C ASN A 61 -16.39 12.62 -9.54
N ALA A 62 -16.70 11.40 -9.08
CA ALA A 62 -17.44 11.18 -7.86
C ALA A 62 -16.57 11.56 -6.65
N HIS A 63 -17.20 12.20 -5.67
CA HIS A 63 -16.51 12.64 -4.46
C HIS A 63 -16.37 11.45 -3.51
N VAL A 64 -15.15 10.99 -3.28
CA VAL A 64 -14.81 9.87 -2.38
C VAL A 64 -15.29 10.16 -0.95
N ASN A 65 -15.22 11.43 -0.51
CA ASN A 65 -15.72 11.84 0.80
C ASN A 65 -17.25 11.73 0.94
N GLY A 66 -18.00 11.74 -0.17
CA GLY A 66 -19.44 11.56 -0.19
C GLY A 66 -19.88 10.09 -0.16
N ASN A 67 -18.95 9.16 -0.37
CA ASN A 67 -19.22 7.73 -0.39
C ASN A 67 -19.25 7.15 1.02
N THR A 68 -20.46 7.05 1.58
CA THR A 68 -20.67 6.55 2.94
C THR A 68 -20.13 5.14 3.15
N LEU A 69 -20.23 4.26 2.13
CA LEU A 69 -19.75 2.88 2.25
C LEU A 69 -18.22 2.82 2.33
N LEU A 70 -17.52 3.61 1.53
CA LEU A 70 -16.06 3.67 1.56
C LEU A 70 -15.58 4.20 2.92
N VAL A 71 -16.18 5.29 3.40
CA VAL A 71 -15.89 5.86 4.72
C VAL A 71 -16.14 4.83 5.83
N ASP A 72 -17.26 4.10 5.77
CA ASP A 72 -17.59 3.05 6.74
C ASP A 72 -16.58 1.89 6.72
N LEU A 73 -16.11 1.47 5.55
CA LEU A 73 -15.08 0.42 5.41
C LEU A 73 -13.74 0.87 6.01
N VAL A 74 -13.33 2.10 5.74
CA VAL A 74 -12.10 2.69 6.27
C VAL A 74 -12.20 2.86 7.80
N GLN A 75 -13.35 3.30 8.30
CA GLN A 75 -13.60 3.43 9.74
C GLN A 75 -13.70 2.06 10.43
N HIS A 76 -14.27 1.05 9.77
CA HIS A 76 -14.29 -0.33 10.22
C HIS A 76 -12.87 -0.87 10.42
N LEU A 77 -11.99 -0.66 9.43
CA LEU A 77 -10.57 -1.03 9.50
C LEU A 77 -9.87 -0.36 10.68
N SER A 78 -10.02 0.96 10.80
CA SER A 78 -9.51 1.76 11.92
C SER A 78 -9.94 1.18 13.28
N CYS A 79 -11.24 0.91 13.44
CA CYS A 79 -11.80 0.43 14.70
C CYS A 79 -11.34 -0.99 15.03
N LYS A 80 -11.33 -1.90 14.04
CA LYS A 80 -10.93 -3.30 14.23
C LYS A 80 -9.44 -3.44 14.47
N ALA A 81 -8.61 -2.66 13.77
CA ALA A 81 -7.18 -2.75 13.91
C ALA A 81 -6.71 -2.20 15.26
N ALA A 82 -7.26 -1.07 15.69
CA ALA A 82 -6.95 -0.53 17.01
C ALA A 82 -7.58 -1.33 18.17
N ALA A 83 -8.61 -2.15 17.91
CA ALA A 83 -9.09 -3.16 18.86
C ALA A 83 -8.28 -4.48 18.79
N SER A 84 -7.19 -4.50 18.02
CA SER A 84 -6.33 -5.67 17.78
C SER A 84 -7.08 -6.91 17.29
N LYS A 85 -8.21 -6.71 16.60
CA LYS A 85 -9.00 -7.80 15.99
C LYS A 85 -8.50 -8.16 14.60
N ILE A 86 -7.83 -7.21 13.95
CA ILE A 86 -7.15 -7.38 12.67
C ILE A 86 -5.79 -6.68 12.75
N SER A 87 -4.83 -7.10 11.93
CA SER A 87 -3.55 -6.43 11.74
C SER A 87 -3.44 -5.98 10.29
N LEU A 88 -3.03 -4.74 10.05
CA LEU A 88 -2.74 -4.27 8.70
C LEU A 88 -1.33 -4.72 8.30
N THR A 89 -1.18 -5.23 7.08
CA THR A 89 0.11 -5.45 6.45
C THR A 89 0.41 -4.29 5.49
N LEU A 90 1.62 -4.27 4.92
CA LEU A 90 2.01 -3.24 3.97
C LEU A 90 1.10 -3.18 2.73
N LYS A 91 0.55 -4.34 2.33
CA LYS A 91 -0.35 -4.41 1.17
C LYS A 91 -1.63 -3.61 1.41
N GLU A 92 -2.27 -3.79 2.58
CA GLU A 92 -3.46 -2.99 2.90
C GLU A 92 -3.13 -1.51 3.05
N VAL A 93 -1.95 -1.17 3.60
CA VAL A 93 -1.49 0.22 3.71
C VAL A 93 -1.35 0.86 2.33
N ASN A 94 -0.71 0.19 1.37
CA ASN A 94 -0.53 0.70 0.01
C ASN A 94 -1.86 0.84 -0.75
N THR A 95 -2.88 0.05 -0.42
CA THR A 95 -4.23 0.23 -0.96
C THR A 95 -4.96 1.42 -0.33
N LEU A 96 -4.77 1.66 0.97
CA LEU A 96 -5.50 2.70 1.70
C LEU A 96 -4.90 4.10 1.53
N LEU A 97 -3.58 4.24 1.44
CA LEU A 97 -2.92 5.55 1.33
C LEU A 97 -3.40 6.37 0.12
N PRO A 98 -3.53 5.82 -1.11
CA PRO A 98 -4.08 6.57 -2.23
C PRO A 98 -5.52 7.05 -2.01
N LEU A 99 -6.36 6.21 -1.36
CA LEU A 99 -7.73 6.59 -1.03
C LEU A 99 -7.75 7.76 -0.03
N LEU A 100 -6.91 7.71 1.00
CA LEU A 100 -6.77 8.79 1.97
C LEU A 100 -6.23 10.08 1.32
N ALA A 101 -5.29 9.96 0.38
CA ALA A 101 -4.78 11.09 -0.37
C ALA A 101 -5.87 11.76 -1.22
N ARG A 102 -6.73 10.98 -1.88
CA ARG A 102 -7.90 11.51 -2.61
C ARG A 102 -8.89 12.21 -1.67
N MET A 103 -9.24 11.58 -0.56
CA MET A 103 -10.13 12.17 0.46
C MET A 103 -9.58 13.50 0.98
N ARG A 104 -8.25 13.61 1.15
CA ARG A 104 -7.57 14.84 1.52
C ARG A 104 -7.59 15.90 0.41
N ALA A 105 -7.45 15.51 -0.84
CA ALA A 105 -7.51 16.43 -1.98
C ALA A 105 -8.91 17.05 -2.14
N GLU A 106 -9.95 16.31 -1.76
CA GLU A 106 -11.34 16.78 -1.79
C GLU A 106 -11.73 17.67 -0.60
N THR A 107 -10.97 17.67 0.51
CA THR A 107 -11.26 18.57 1.64
C THR A 107 -10.73 19.98 1.37
N ALA A 108 -11.58 20.99 1.55
CA ALA A 108 -11.24 22.41 1.34
C ALA A 108 -10.06 22.92 2.20
N THR A 109 -9.78 22.26 3.32
CA THR A 109 -8.67 22.59 4.23
C THR A 109 -7.34 21.93 3.85
N GLY A 110 -7.34 21.02 2.85
CA GLY A 110 -6.18 20.21 2.47
C GLY A 110 -5.66 19.28 3.58
N LYS A 111 -6.49 19.04 4.61
CA LYS A 111 -6.22 18.16 5.75
C LYS A 111 -7.32 17.12 5.85
N LEU A 112 -6.94 15.89 6.24
CA LEU A 112 -7.90 14.85 6.59
C LEU A 112 -8.64 15.21 7.88
N ASP A 113 -9.90 14.78 7.98
CA ASP A 113 -10.67 14.89 9.23
C ASP A 113 -10.00 14.04 10.34
N SER A 114 -10.02 14.54 11.57
CA SER A 114 -9.55 13.88 12.79
C SER A 114 -10.08 12.46 12.99
N ARG A 115 -11.21 12.10 12.35
CA ARG A 115 -11.74 10.73 12.33
C ARG A 115 -10.74 9.71 11.77
N PHE A 116 -9.81 10.16 10.92
CA PHE A 116 -8.77 9.32 10.32
C PHE A 116 -7.46 9.29 11.12
N ASP A 117 -7.30 10.10 12.17
CA ASP A 117 -6.08 10.11 13.01
C ASP A 117 -5.80 8.72 13.59
N ARG A 118 -6.86 8.03 14.02
CA ARG A 118 -6.78 6.65 14.52
C ARG A 118 -6.28 5.68 13.45
N LEU A 119 -6.69 5.86 12.20
CA LEU A 119 -6.23 5.04 11.09
C LEU A 119 -4.75 5.31 10.78
N LEU A 120 -4.34 6.58 10.75
CA LEU A 120 -2.95 6.97 10.53
C LEU A 120 -2.03 6.37 11.59
N ASN A 121 -2.44 6.38 12.86
CA ASN A 121 -1.69 5.72 13.95
C ASN A 121 -1.56 4.21 13.73
N VAL A 122 -2.63 3.54 13.31
CA VAL A 122 -2.58 2.10 12.99
C VAL A 122 -1.64 1.86 11.80
N THR A 123 -1.75 2.68 10.75
CA THR A 123 -0.89 2.61 9.56
C THR A 123 0.58 2.80 9.92
N GLU A 124 0.89 3.72 10.83
CA GLU A 124 2.24 3.93 11.34
C GLU A 124 2.81 2.68 12.02
N THR A 125 2.03 2.02 12.88
CA THR A 125 2.45 0.74 13.50
C THR A 125 2.63 -0.37 12.46
N ALA A 126 1.77 -0.42 11.43
CA ALA A 126 1.88 -1.39 10.34
C ALA A 126 3.13 -1.15 9.48
N ILE A 127 3.49 0.10 9.21
CA ILE A 127 4.73 0.46 8.49
C ILE A 127 5.95 0.02 9.30
N GLY A 128 6.02 0.39 10.59
CA GLY A 128 7.15 0.03 11.45
C GLY A 128 7.36 -1.48 11.56
N THR A 129 6.27 -2.25 11.71
CA THR A 129 6.34 -3.73 11.71
C THR A 129 6.71 -4.29 10.33
N ALA A 130 6.22 -3.67 9.25
CA ALA A 130 6.53 -4.10 7.90
C ALA A 130 8.01 -3.93 7.53
N MET A 131 8.70 -2.91 8.07
CA MET A 131 10.13 -2.66 7.83
C MET A 131 11.05 -3.72 8.46
N GLN A 132 10.53 -4.55 9.39
CA GLN A 132 11.27 -5.67 9.98
C GLN A 132 11.24 -6.94 9.11
N GLN A 133 10.40 -6.95 8.07
CA GLN A 133 10.21 -8.09 7.18
C GLN A 133 10.92 -7.86 5.83
N ASN A 134 11.12 -8.92 5.06
CA ASN A 134 11.62 -8.79 3.68
C ASN A 134 10.53 -8.16 2.81
N ARG A 135 10.87 -7.09 2.10
CA ARG A 135 9.97 -6.33 1.23
C ARG A 135 10.51 -6.26 -0.19
N SER A 136 9.59 -6.24 -1.15
CA SER A 136 9.95 -5.98 -2.54
C SER A 136 10.23 -4.50 -2.75
N VAL A 137 10.95 -4.18 -3.84
CA VAL A 137 11.21 -2.78 -4.22
C VAL A 137 9.89 -2.06 -4.51
N GLU A 138 8.99 -2.70 -5.26
CA GLU A 138 7.69 -2.13 -5.63
C GLU A 138 6.83 -1.78 -4.40
N GLU A 139 6.73 -2.68 -3.41
CA GLU A 139 5.94 -2.43 -2.20
C GLU A 139 6.42 -1.19 -1.43
N ILE A 140 7.74 -0.94 -1.41
CA ILE A 140 8.32 0.21 -0.72
C ILE A 140 8.17 1.49 -1.55
N VAL A 141 8.28 1.41 -2.87
CA VAL A 141 8.05 2.56 -3.76
C VAL A 141 6.60 3.01 -3.65
N ASP A 142 5.64 2.10 -3.74
CA ASP A 142 4.20 2.41 -3.62
C ASP A 142 3.86 2.97 -2.24
N LEU A 143 4.53 2.50 -1.18
CA LEU A 143 4.42 3.07 0.16
C LEU A 143 4.86 4.54 0.16
N LEU A 144 6.03 4.85 -0.39
CA LEU A 144 6.55 6.22 -0.40
C LEU A 144 5.67 7.18 -1.19
N GLU A 145 5.15 6.73 -2.33
CA GLU A 145 4.20 7.52 -3.13
C GLU A 145 2.91 7.79 -2.36
N GLY A 146 2.37 6.76 -1.69
CA GLY A 146 1.19 6.90 -0.84
C GLY A 146 1.42 7.87 0.33
N LEU A 147 2.58 7.79 0.98
CA LEU A 147 2.99 8.70 2.05
C LEU A 147 3.12 10.14 1.53
N ALA A 148 3.76 10.32 0.37
CA ALA A 148 3.93 11.62 -0.28
C ALA A 148 2.60 12.25 -0.69
N ALA A 149 1.70 11.46 -1.28
CA ALA A 149 0.36 11.91 -1.65
C ALA A 149 -0.46 12.34 -0.42
N CYS A 150 -0.31 11.62 0.70
CA CYS A 150 -0.94 11.97 1.97
C CYS A 150 -0.23 13.11 2.73
N ASN A 151 0.98 13.52 2.32
CA ASN A 151 1.89 14.37 3.09
C ASN A 151 2.01 13.91 4.56
N PHE A 152 2.23 12.61 4.74
CA PHE A 152 2.32 11.96 6.04
C PHE A 152 3.71 11.38 6.25
N VAL A 153 4.39 11.78 7.33
CA VAL A 153 5.70 11.28 7.71
C VAL A 153 5.56 10.39 8.94
N PRO A 154 5.79 9.06 8.83
CA PRO A 154 5.69 8.16 9.98
C PRO A 154 6.87 8.35 10.94
N SER A 155 6.68 8.15 12.25
CA SER A 155 7.81 8.22 13.21
C SER A 155 8.90 7.18 12.94
N SER A 156 8.53 6.03 12.35
CA SER A 156 9.45 4.97 11.94
C SER A 156 10.17 5.26 10.62
N PHE A 157 10.12 6.48 10.09
CA PHE A 157 10.68 6.82 8.78
C PHE A 157 12.18 6.47 8.65
N LYS A 158 12.95 6.58 9.74
CA LYS A 158 14.37 6.17 9.74
C LYS A 158 14.58 4.69 9.38
N GLN A 159 13.62 3.82 9.73
CA GLN A 159 13.66 2.40 9.34
C GLN A 159 13.36 2.24 7.84
N VAL A 160 12.43 3.05 7.31
CA VAL A 160 12.12 3.09 5.87
C VAL A 160 13.36 3.54 5.07
N GLU A 161 14.05 4.59 5.50
CA GLU A 161 15.31 5.03 4.87
C GLU A 161 16.36 3.92 4.85
N MET A 162 16.52 3.17 5.94
CA MET A 162 17.45 2.04 5.99
C MET A 162 17.09 0.92 5.02
N VAL A 163 15.81 0.57 4.89
CA VAL A 163 15.34 -0.44 3.95
C VAL A 163 15.52 0.03 2.51
N LEU A 164 15.21 1.30 2.21
CA LEU A 164 15.44 1.91 0.91
C LEU A 164 16.90 1.83 0.47
N MET A 165 17.84 2.21 1.33
CA MET A 165 19.27 2.12 1.01
C MET A 165 19.70 0.70 0.63
N ARG A 166 19.19 -0.30 1.36
CA ARG A 166 19.48 -1.72 1.06
C ARG A 166 18.89 -2.15 -0.29
N LEU A 167 17.66 -1.73 -0.57
CA LEU A 167 16.94 -2.11 -1.79
C LEU A 167 17.50 -1.40 -3.03
N MET A 168 17.93 -0.14 -2.92
CA MET A 168 18.46 0.62 -4.04
C MET A 168 19.74 0.00 -4.63
N MET A 169 20.55 -0.68 -3.82
CA MET A 169 21.77 -1.35 -4.27
C MET A 169 21.53 -2.77 -4.82
N THR A 170 20.27 -3.23 -4.87
CA THR A 170 19.93 -4.53 -5.46
C THR A 170 19.76 -4.45 -6.97
N ARG A 171 20.04 -5.55 -7.68
CA ARG A 171 19.84 -5.65 -9.15
C ARG A 171 18.39 -5.51 -9.59
N THR A 172 17.43 -5.69 -8.67
CA THR A 172 16.00 -5.54 -8.93
C THR A 172 15.54 -4.09 -8.92
N CYS A 173 16.36 -3.16 -8.42
CA CYS A 173 16.05 -1.73 -8.41
C CYS A 173 16.43 -1.10 -9.76
N ARG A 174 15.43 -0.58 -10.48
CA ARG A 174 15.61 0.14 -11.76
C ARG A 174 15.73 1.65 -11.53
N MET A 175 16.23 2.38 -12.53
CA MET A 175 16.34 3.84 -12.48
C MET A 175 14.98 4.50 -12.25
N SER A 176 13.93 4.03 -12.94
CA SER A 176 12.53 4.43 -12.69
C SER A 176 12.08 4.28 -11.23
N HIS A 177 12.50 3.24 -10.50
CA HIS A 177 12.18 3.09 -9.08
C HIS A 177 12.87 4.17 -8.24
N VAL A 178 14.14 4.45 -8.52
CA VAL A 178 14.90 5.50 -7.81
C VAL A 178 14.32 6.88 -8.08
N THR A 179 13.91 7.17 -9.31
CA THR A 179 13.22 8.42 -9.66
C THR A 179 11.91 8.58 -8.87
N ARG A 180 11.06 7.55 -8.82
CA ARG A 180 9.81 7.55 -8.03
C ARG A 180 10.07 7.76 -6.53
N VAL A 181 11.13 7.15 -6.00
CA VAL A 181 11.58 7.35 -4.61
C VAL A 181 11.98 8.82 -4.38
N LEU A 182 12.88 9.36 -5.19
CA LEU A 182 13.40 10.72 -5.01
C LEU A 182 12.31 11.78 -5.17
N THR A 183 11.43 11.64 -6.15
CA THR A 183 10.29 12.55 -6.34
C THR A 183 9.33 12.52 -5.15
N SER A 184 9.01 11.33 -4.64
CA SER A 184 8.19 11.16 -3.43
C SER A 184 8.83 11.78 -2.19
N LEU A 185 10.14 11.59 -2.01
CA LEU A 185 10.90 12.16 -0.89
C LEU A 185 11.04 13.68 -1.00
N SER A 186 11.25 14.20 -2.21
CA SER A 186 11.30 15.63 -2.49
C SER A 186 9.98 16.31 -2.12
N SER A 187 8.85 15.67 -2.46
CA SER A 187 7.51 16.11 -2.07
C SER A 187 7.28 16.06 -0.55
N LEU A 188 7.70 14.98 0.12
CA LEU A 188 7.53 14.81 1.58
C LEU A 188 8.35 15.78 2.42
N PHE A 189 9.59 16.04 2.03
CA PHE A 189 10.56 16.81 2.84
C PHE A 189 10.86 18.20 2.25
N ASN A 190 10.08 18.68 1.28
CA ASN A 190 10.32 19.94 0.58
C ASN A 190 11.78 20.07 0.11
N SER A 191 12.28 19.05 -0.58
CA SER A 191 13.67 18.91 -1.05
C SER A 191 14.74 18.66 0.01
N GLU A 192 14.41 18.54 1.31
CA GLU A 192 15.39 18.21 2.38
C GLU A 192 15.60 16.70 2.53
N VAL A 193 16.04 16.05 1.45
CA VAL A 193 16.29 14.60 1.43
C VAL A 193 17.65 14.27 2.08
N SER A 194 17.71 13.14 2.79
CA SER A 194 18.95 12.64 3.39
C SER A 194 20.09 12.51 2.37
N GLN A 195 21.26 13.08 2.69
CA GLN A 195 22.45 13.05 1.84
C GLN A 195 22.89 11.62 1.49
N VAL A 196 22.68 10.66 2.39
CA VAL A 196 23.04 9.26 2.15
C VAL A 196 22.17 8.65 1.04
N LEU A 197 20.87 8.98 1.01
CA LEU A 197 19.96 8.53 -0.05
C LEU A 197 20.31 9.18 -1.39
N LEU A 198 20.66 10.47 -1.40
CA LEU A 198 21.09 11.17 -2.61
C LEU A 198 22.40 10.60 -3.18
N GLN A 199 23.38 10.32 -2.32
CA GLN A 199 24.63 9.65 -2.73
C GLN A 199 24.37 8.24 -3.26
N THR A 200 23.47 7.49 -2.61
CA THR A 200 23.09 6.14 -3.06
C THR A 200 22.42 6.20 -4.44
N ALA A 201 21.49 7.13 -4.66
CA ALA A 201 20.86 7.35 -5.95
C ALA A 201 21.87 7.75 -7.05
N ALA A 202 22.78 8.68 -6.73
CA ALA A 202 23.84 9.09 -7.66
C ALA A 202 24.77 7.91 -8.01
N SER A 203 25.10 7.05 -7.04
CA SER A 203 25.91 5.86 -7.30
C SER A 203 25.19 4.81 -8.15
N HIS A 204 23.87 4.69 -8.01
CA HIS A 204 23.04 3.84 -8.87
C HIS A 204 23.03 4.36 -10.31
N ALA A 205 22.87 5.67 -10.51
CA ALA A 205 22.99 6.30 -11.83
C ALA A 205 24.35 6.01 -12.49
N MET A 206 25.46 6.21 -11.76
CA MET A 206 26.81 5.90 -12.26
C MET A 206 27.02 4.41 -12.57
N PHE A 207 26.43 3.52 -11.79
CA PHE A 207 26.50 2.08 -12.05
C PHE A 207 25.80 1.75 -13.38
N CYS A 208 24.59 2.28 -13.58
CA CYS A 208 23.83 2.07 -14.80
C CYS A 208 24.53 2.61 -16.05
N THR A 209 25.17 3.79 -15.97
CA THR A 209 25.91 4.36 -17.12
C THR A 209 27.19 3.59 -17.46
N LYS A 210 27.83 2.94 -16.49
CA LYS A 210 29.07 2.16 -16.73
C LYS A 210 28.84 0.78 -17.33
N THR A 211 27.64 0.22 -17.19
CA THR A 211 27.38 -1.20 -17.52
C THR A 211 27.03 -1.49 -18.98
N GLY A 212 26.96 -0.49 -19.86
CA GLY A 212 26.78 -0.72 -21.30
C GLY A 212 26.29 0.50 -22.08
N THR A 213 26.19 0.36 -23.40
CA THR A 213 25.52 1.33 -24.28
C THR A 213 24.05 1.45 -23.90
N ILE A 214 23.73 2.58 -23.29
CA ILE A 214 22.40 2.90 -22.80
C ILE A 214 21.43 2.97 -23.99
N SER A 215 20.34 2.21 -23.94
CA SER A 215 19.29 2.29 -24.96
C SER A 215 18.51 3.61 -24.83
N GLY A 216 17.84 4.07 -25.90
CA GLY A 216 17.13 5.36 -25.88
C GLY A 216 16.15 5.53 -24.71
N ARG A 217 15.46 4.45 -24.29
CA ARG A 217 14.57 4.46 -23.13
C ARG A 217 15.30 4.62 -21.79
N GLU A 218 16.47 4.01 -21.65
CA GLU A 218 17.27 4.11 -20.43
C GLU A 218 17.94 5.49 -20.32
N VAL A 219 18.16 6.19 -21.43
CA VAL A 219 18.58 7.60 -21.44
C VAL A 219 17.47 8.48 -20.88
N ASP A 220 16.22 8.27 -21.30
CA ASP A 220 15.08 9.02 -20.73
C ASP A 220 14.95 8.78 -19.22
N GLU A 221 15.02 7.52 -18.76
CA GLU A 221 14.98 7.19 -17.32
C GLU A 221 16.16 7.81 -16.54
N LEU A 222 17.34 7.93 -17.15
CA LEU A 222 18.50 8.60 -16.56
C LEU A 222 18.29 10.12 -16.47
N VAL A 223 17.72 10.75 -17.49
CA VAL A 223 17.40 12.19 -17.47
C VAL A 223 16.38 12.47 -16.36
N GLU A 224 15.31 11.69 -16.27
CA GLU A 224 14.32 11.82 -15.19
C GLU A 224 14.97 11.65 -13.80
N LEU A 225 15.92 10.73 -13.66
CA LEU A 225 16.66 10.53 -12.42
C LEU A 225 17.54 11.74 -12.06
N LEU A 226 18.21 12.34 -13.05
CA LEU A 226 19.02 13.55 -12.86
C LEU A 226 18.15 14.76 -12.50
N GLU A 227 16.98 14.89 -13.11
CA GLU A 227 15.98 15.90 -12.76
C GLU A 227 15.45 15.71 -11.33
N ALA A 228 15.19 14.46 -10.92
CA ALA A 228 14.79 14.15 -9.56
C ALA A 228 15.89 14.51 -8.54
N LEU A 229 17.16 14.22 -8.84
CA LEU A 229 18.31 14.64 -8.04
C LEU A 229 18.46 16.17 -7.97
N ALA A 230 18.18 16.86 -9.07
CA ALA A 230 18.14 18.33 -9.11
C ALA A 230 17.04 18.89 -8.20
N SER A 231 15.84 18.30 -8.24
CA SER A 231 14.72 18.69 -7.38
C SER A 231 15.03 18.51 -5.89
N CYS A 232 15.87 17.54 -5.55
CA CYS A 232 16.38 17.29 -4.20
C CYS A 232 17.63 18.11 -3.84
N ARG A 233 18.03 19.05 -4.70
CA ARG A 233 19.21 19.92 -4.52
C ARG A 233 20.52 19.16 -4.27
N TYR A 234 20.75 18.08 -5.02
CA TYR A 234 21.98 17.31 -4.92
C TYR A 234 23.21 18.14 -5.29
N ALA A 235 24.15 18.32 -4.36
CA ALA A 235 25.26 19.25 -4.51
C ALA A 235 26.26 18.86 -5.62
N ALA A 236 26.50 17.56 -5.81
CA ALA A 236 27.47 17.05 -6.80
C ALA A 236 26.85 16.77 -8.18
N LEU A 237 25.63 17.28 -8.44
CA LEU A 237 24.93 17.08 -9.70
C LEU A 237 25.74 17.51 -10.95
N PRO A 238 26.46 18.66 -10.97
CA PRO A 238 27.22 19.06 -12.16
C PRO A 238 28.29 18.04 -12.57
N GLY A 239 28.97 17.44 -11.59
CA GLY A 239 29.97 16.40 -11.84
C GLY A 239 29.35 15.11 -12.36
N LEU A 240 28.17 14.74 -11.84
CA LEU A 240 27.43 13.58 -12.33
C LEU A 240 26.95 13.78 -13.78
N ILE A 241 26.42 14.95 -14.11
CA ILE A 241 26.00 15.28 -15.49
C ILE A 241 27.19 15.23 -16.46
N ALA A 242 28.34 15.78 -16.07
CA ALA A 242 29.55 15.73 -16.90
C ALA A 242 29.96 14.27 -17.18
N HIS A 243 29.97 13.42 -16.16
CA HIS A 243 30.31 12.01 -16.30
C HIS A 243 29.30 11.25 -17.18
N CYS A 244 27.99 11.41 -16.94
CA CYS A 244 26.96 10.79 -17.75
C CYS A 244 27.08 11.23 -19.22
N ARG A 245 27.39 12.50 -19.49
CA ARG A 245 27.57 13.00 -20.85
C ARG A 245 28.76 12.34 -21.55
N GLU A 246 29.88 12.15 -20.85
CA GLU A 246 31.06 11.47 -21.41
C GLU A 246 30.76 10.00 -21.75
N GLU A 247 30.19 9.25 -20.81
CA GLU A 247 29.91 7.82 -20.99
C GLU A 247 28.78 7.54 -21.99
N CYS A 248 27.76 8.41 -22.09
CA CYS A 248 26.59 8.14 -22.95
C CYS A 248 26.74 8.65 -24.40
N PHE A 249 27.58 9.66 -24.64
CA PHE A 249 27.71 10.28 -25.97
C PHE A 249 29.08 10.09 -26.62
N PHE A 250 30.12 9.71 -25.85
CA PHE A 250 31.48 9.58 -26.35
C PHE A 250 32.15 8.22 -26.05
N GLY A 251 31.45 7.31 -25.34
CA GLY A 251 31.84 5.90 -25.14
C GLY A 251 31.19 4.97 -26.16
#